data_AF-A0A7V9SQ48-F1
#
_entry.id   AF-A0A7V9SQ48-F1
#
_cell.length_a   1.000
_cell.length_b   1.000
_cell.length_c   1.000
_cell.angle_alpha   90.00
_cell.angle_beta   90.00
_cell.angle_gamma   90.00
#
_symmetry.space_group_name_H-M   'P 1'
#
loop_
_entity.id
_entity.type
_entity.pdbx_description
1 polymer ?
#
loop_
_entity_poly.entity_id
_entity_poly.type
_entity_poly.pdbx_seq_one_letter_code
_entity_poly.pdbx_strand_id
1 'polypeptide(L)'
;MRPEGGGIGPVNPAAGGGPYRVVLKERELDHDSDPTLEDLRALLVAIYGTDFGVHSPTWISRFTDMSRQAASYRHGRVLLAGDAAHVHGPAGGQGLNVGVLDAVNLGWKLAQVVNGTSSDNLLDTYHAERHPVGARVLHNTMAQVALNNPDPRNQASFATVTDLLRMDEPRRRIGGMISALDIHYDLGAGHPLLGRRMPDLDLQTADGTTRAFGLLHEARPVLLNLEARNGFDVSPWPRVRLVDATYDGAWELPVLGEVAAPGSVLIRPDGHVVWTGDLTDPALPEALATWFGMAA
;
A
#
# COMPACT_ATOMS: atom_id res chain seq x y z
N MET A 1 4.60 -21.76 -11.61
CA MET A 1 3.31 -22.14 -10.99
C MET A 1 2.73 -23.26 -11.85
N ARG A 2 2.17 -24.33 -11.28
CA ARG A 2 1.66 -25.43 -12.09
C ARG A 2 0.34 -25.03 -12.79
N PRO A 3 0.01 -25.60 -13.96
CA PRO A 3 -1.18 -25.22 -14.74
C PRO A 3 -2.50 -25.27 -13.94
N GLU A 4 -2.64 -26.27 -13.09
CA GLU A 4 -3.79 -26.49 -12.19
C GLU A 4 -4.01 -25.37 -11.14
N GLY A 5 -3.04 -24.50 -10.92
CA GLY A 5 -3.05 -23.49 -9.86
C GLY A 5 -2.80 -24.09 -8.47
N GLY A 6 -2.48 -23.22 -7.51
CA GLY A 6 -2.17 -23.65 -6.13
C GLY A 6 -0.73 -24.19 -5.97
N GLY A 7 -0.50 -24.91 -4.87
CA GLY A 7 0.79 -25.51 -4.56
C GLY A 7 0.85 -26.16 -3.17
N ILE A 8 1.83 -27.04 -3.01
CA ILE A 8 2.18 -27.70 -1.76
C ILE A 8 3.61 -27.26 -1.41
N GLY A 9 3.83 -26.77 -0.19
CA GLY A 9 5.15 -26.38 0.27
C GLY A 9 5.30 -26.48 1.80
N PRO A 10 6.51 -26.73 2.32
CA PRO A 10 6.74 -26.74 3.75
C PRO A 10 6.51 -25.34 4.32
N VAL A 11 5.89 -25.24 5.50
CA VAL A 11 5.74 -23.96 6.21
C VAL A 11 7.11 -23.43 6.66
N ASN A 12 8.01 -24.34 7.06
CA ASN A 12 9.40 -24.02 7.39
C ASN A 12 10.35 -24.87 6.52
N PRO A 13 10.84 -24.34 5.39
CA PRO A 13 11.76 -25.05 4.52
C PRO A 13 13.08 -25.45 5.20
N ALA A 14 13.52 -24.71 6.23
CA ALA A 14 14.81 -24.91 6.88
C ALA A 14 14.80 -26.00 7.96
N ALA A 15 13.65 -26.27 8.58
CA ALA A 15 13.55 -27.26 9.66
C ALA A 15 13.47 -28.71 9.16
N GLY A 16 13.08 -28.93 7.89
CA GLY A 16 12.77 -30.25 7.36
C GLY A 16 11.52 -30.86 8.03
N GLY A 17 10.82 -31.73 7.31
CA GLY A 17 9.53 -32.26 7.78
C GLY A 17 8.39 -31.22 7.78
N GLY A 18 7.18 -31.67 8.10
CA GLY A 18 5.98 -30.82 8.16
C GLY A 18 6.01 -29.78 9.29
N PRO A 19 4.99 -28.91 9.40
CA PRO A 19 3.74 -28.92 8.63
C PRO A 19 3.90 -28.34 7.22
N TYR A 20 2.99 -28.74 6.32
CA TYR A 20 2.92 -28.26 4.93
C TYR A 20 1.72 -27.32 4.77
N ARG A 21 1.90 -26.29 3.94
CA ARG A 21 0.81 -25.49 3.41
C ARG A 21 0.38 -26.09 2.07
N VAL A 22 -0.91 -26.37 1.96
CA VAL A 22 -1.56 -26.85 0.74
C VAL A 22 -2.56 -25.79 0.28
N VAL A 23 -2.47 -25.37 -0.96
CA VAL A 23 -3.43 -24.47 -1.62
C VAL A 23 -3.86 -25.14 -2.91
N LEU A 24 -5.15 -25.37 -3.09
CA LEU A 24 -5.72 -26.01 -4.28
C LEU A 24 -6.85 -25.13 -4.82
N LYS A 25 -7.25 -25.38 -6.07
CA LYS A 25 -8.43 -24.75 -6.68
C LYS A 25 -9.55 -25.78 -6.80
N GLU A 26 -10.71 -25.44 -6.28
CA GLU A 26 -11.94 -26.21 -6.46
C GLU A 26 -12.63 -25.82 -7.78
N ARG A 27 -13.37 -26.76 -8.37
CA ARG A 27 -14.14 -26.52 -9.62
C ARG A 27 -15.55 -26.04 -9.33
N GLU A 28 -16.10 -26.42 -8.18
CA GLU A 28 -17.42 -26.07 -7.69
C GLU A 28 -17.27 -25.01 -6.59
N LEU A 29 -18.18 -24.04 -6.56
CA LEU A 29 -18.15 -22.92 -5.61
C LEU A 29 -19.22 -23.04 -4.53
N ASP A 30 -20.24 -23.87 -4.76
CA ASP A 30 -21.43 -23.96 -3.90
C ASP A 30 -21.23 -25.06 -2.87
N HIS A 31 -21.02 -24.64 -1.62
CA HIS A 31 -20.78 -25.54 -0.50
C HIS A 31 -21.65 -25.12 0.69
N ASP A 32 -22.42 -26.06 1.23
CA ASP A 32 -23.28 -25.84 2.39
C ASP A 32 -22.57 -26.07 3.75
N SER A 33 -21.27 -26.40 3.72
CA SER A 33 -20.51 -26.75 4.92
C SER A 33 -19.04 -26.31 4.87
N ASP A 34 -18.43 -26.22 6.05
CA ASP A 34 -17.00 -25.99 6.20
C ASP A 34 -16.16 -27.08 5.51
N PRO A 35 -14.97 -26.73 4.98
CA PRO A 35 -14.11 -27.68 4.29
C PRO A 35 -13.54 -28.73 5.25
N THR A 36 -13.55 -29.98 4.81
CA THR A 36 -13.10 -31.14 5.58
C THR A 36 -11.76 -31.68 5.09
N LEU A 37 -11.14 -32.56 5.87
CA LEU A 37 -9.95 -33.30 5.42
C LEU A 37 -10.26 -34.19 4.21
N GLU A 38 -11.50 -34.70 4.11
CA GLU A 38 -11.91 -35.55 2.99
C GLU A 38 -12.02 -34.74 1.70
N ASP A 39 -12.54 -33.51 1.76
CA ASP A 39 -12.55 -32.58 0.61
C ASP A 39 -11.12 -32.33 0.11
N LEU A 40 -10.18 -32.08 1.03
CA LEU A 40 -8.78 -31.89 0.69
C LEU A 40 -8.16 -33.14 0.03
N ARG A 41 -8.44 -34.34 0.56
CA ARG A 41 -7.98 -35.61 -0.02
C ARG A 41 -8.52 -35.80 -1.42
N ALA A 42 -9.81 -35.60 -1.63
CA ALA A 42 -10.46 -35.73 -2.92
C ALA A 42 -9.83 -34.79 -3.96
N LEU A 43 -9.58 -33.53 -3.59
CA LEU A 43 -8.93 -32.55 -4.48
C LEU A 43 -7.47 -32.92 -4.80
N LEU A 44 -6.70 -33.37 -3.80
CA LEU A 44 -5.33 -33.82 -4.02
C LEU A 44 -5.29 -35.02 -4.97
N VAL A 45 -6.18 -35.99 -4.80
CA VAL A 45 -6.30 -37.13 -5.73
C VAL A 45 -6.70 -36.67 -7.13
N ALA A 46 -7.66 -35.75 -7.24
CA ALA A 46 -8.09 -35.23 -8.54
C ALA A 46 -6.98 -34.47 -9.29
N ILE A 47 -6.13 -33.73 -8.57
CA ILE A 47 -5.10 -32.87 -9.16
C ILE A 47 -3.76 -33.60 -9.33
N TYR A 48 -3.34 -34.35 -8.32
CA TYR A 48 -2.02 -34.98 -8.23
C TYR A 48 -2.05 -36.51 -8.35
N GLY A 49 -3.23 -37.14 -8.42
CA GLY A 49 -3.38 -38.59 -8.47
C GLY A 49 -3.12 -39.31 -7.13
N THR A 50 -2.89 -38.55 -6.05
CA THR A 50 -2.65 -39.07 -4.70
C THR A 50 -2.99 -38.00 -3.67
N ASP A 51 -3.43 -38.40 -2.48
CA ASP A 51 -3.61 -37.51 -1.33
C ASP A 51 -2.34 -37.31 -0.50
N PHE A 52 -1.23 -37.94 -0.92
CA PHE A 52 0.05 -37.98 -0.20
C PHE A 52 -0.05 -38.50 1.25
N GLY A 53 -1.14 -39.21 1.59
CA GLY A 53 -1.44 -39.62 2.95
C GLY A 53 -1.72 -38.45 3.89
N VAL A 54 -2.26 -37.33 3.41
CA VAL A 54 -2.53 -36.14 4.24
C VAL A 54 -3.34 -36.48 5.49
N HIS A 55 -2.87 -35.99 6.64
CA HIS A 55 -3.43 -36.25 7.96
C HIS A 55 -3.15 -35.09 8.93
N SER A 56 -3.80 -35.12 10.10
CA SER A 56 -3.58 -34.17 11.21
C SER A 56 -3.61 -32.68 10.80
N PRO A 57 -4.66 -32.19 10.12
CA PRO A 57 -4.72 -30.80 9.71
C PRO A 57 -4.74 -29.88 10.93
N THR A 58 -3.88 -28.85 10.93
CA THR A 58 -3.95 -27.78 11.93
C THR A 58 -5.10 -26.82 11.63
N TRP A 59 -5.37 -26.56 10.35
CA TRP A 59 -6.42 -25.68 9.87
C TRP A 59 -6.78 -25.99 8.42
N ILE A 60 -8.06 -25.93 8.07
CA ILE A 60 -8.59 -26.02 6.71
C ILE A 60 -9.54 -24.85 6.52
N SER A 61 -9.44 -24.17 5.37
CA SER A 61 -10.29 -23.04 5.03
C SER A 61 -10.50 -22.96 3.53
N ARG A 62 -11.60 -22.33 3.14
CA ARG A 62 -12.00 -22.07 1.76
C ARG A 62 -12.15 -20.56 1.56
N PHE A 63 -11.72 -20.07 0.41
CA PHE A 63 -11.86 -18.67 0.03
C PHE A 63 -12.09 -18.59 -1.47
N THR A 64 -12.68 -17.48 -1.91
CA THR A 64 -12.96 -17.20 -3.33
C THR A 64 -12.18 -15.98 -3.80
N ASP A 65 -12.26 -15.69 -5.09
CA ASP A 65 -11.70 -14.51 -5.73
C ASP A 65 -12.70 -13.34 -5.80
N MET A 66 -13.70 -13.30 -4.91
CA MET A 66 -14.67 -12.20 -4.86
C MET A 66 -13.97 -10.84 -4.78
N SER A 67 -14.23 -9.99 -5.78
CA SER A 67 -13.74 -8.62 -5.84
C SER A 67 -14.89 -7.63 -5.62
N ARG A 68 -14.98 -7.08 -4.42
CA ARG A 68 -16.03 -6.10 -4.04
C ARG A 68 -15.41 -4.95 -3.28
N GLN A 69 -15.94 -3.75 -3.49
CA GLN A 69 -15.51 -2.54 -2.81
C GLN A 69 -16.73 -1.73 -2.37
N ALA A 70 -16.66 -1.14 -1.19
CA ALA A 70 -17.68 -0.23 -0.69
C ALA A 70 -17.83 0.98 -1.63
N ALA A 71 -19.07 1.35 -1.94
CA ALA A 71 -19.35 2.50 -2.80
C ALA A 71 -18.88 3.82 -2.19
N SER A 72 -18.90 3.93 -0.85
CA SER A 72 -18.30 5.03 -0.11
C SER A 72 -17.53 4.51 1.08
N TYR A 73 -16.40 5.14 1.39
CA TYR A 73 -15.60 4.82 2.58
C TYR A 73 -16.02 5.63 3.80
N ARG A 74 -16.88 6.64 3.59
CA ARG A 74 -17.39 7.52 4.63
C ARG A 74 -18.87 7.81 4.43
N HIS A 75 -19.65 7.68 5.50
CA HIS A 75 -21.02 8.15 5.55
C HIS A 75 -21.25 8.87 6.88
N GLY A 76 -21.14 10.20 6.86
CA GLY A 76 -21.12 11.00 8.08
C GLY A 76 -19.98 10.57 9.02
N ARG A 77 -20.36 10.06 10.20
CA ARG A 77 -19.43 9.62 11.25
C ARG A 77 -19.04 8.14 11.18
N VAL A 78 -19.53 7.41 10.18
CA VAL A 78 -19.20 6.00 9.96
C VAL A 78 -18.19 5.91 8.83
N LEU A 79 -17.07 5.22 9.07
CA LEU A 79 -16.00 5.04 8.10
C LEU A 79 -15.65 3.54 8.00
N LEU A 80 -15.22 3.11 6.81
CA LEU A 80 -14.83 1.74 6.52
C LEU A 80 -13.36 1.70 6.11
N ALA A 81 -12.60 0.72 6.60
CA ALA A 81 -11.19 0.49 6.27
C ALA A 81 -10.88 -1.01 6.16
N GLY A 82 -9.87 -1.37 5.38
CA GLY A 82 -9.47 -2.77 5.18
C GLY A 82 -10.57 -3.62 4.54
N ASP A 83 -10.69 -4.88 4.95
CA ASP A 83 -11.64 -5.83 4.34
C ASP A 83 -13.11 -5.40 4.45
N ALA A 84 -13.46 -4.52 5.40
CA ALA A 84 -14.79 -3.92 5.47
C ALA A 84 -15.08 -2.95 4.31
N ALA A 85 -14.04 -2.39 3.69
CA ALA A 85 -14.11 -1.47 2.56
C ALA A 85 -13.81 -2.17 1.22
N HIS A 86 -13.01 -3.23 1.19
CA HIS A 86 -12.66 -3.94 -0.04
C HIS A 86 -12.23 -5.38 0.23
N VAL A 87 -12.76 -6.33 -0.54
CA VAL A 87 -12.34 -7.73 -0.57
C VAL A 87 -11.95 -8.10 -2.00
N HIS A 88 -10.93 -8.95 -2.13
CA HIS A 88 -10.40 -9.39 -3.42
C HIS A 88 -9.64 -10.71 -3.26
N GLY A 89 -9.34 -11.39 -4.37
CA GLY A 89 -8.52 -12.60 -4.36
C GLY A 89 -7.12 -12.36 -3.75
N PRO A 90 -6.50 -13.34 -3.08
CA PRO A 90 -5.24 -13.14 -2.32
C PRO A 90 -3.99 -13.05 -3.19
N ALA A 91 -4.14 -12.95 -4.52
CA ALA A 91 -3.03 -12.87 -5.47
C ALA A 91 -2.10 -11.69 -5.13
N GLY A 92 -0.80 -11.97 -5.03
CA GLY A 92 0.22 -10.98 -4.67
C GLY A 92 0.25 -10.55 -3.20
N GLY A 93 -0.60 -11.12 -2.32
CA GLY A 93 -0.55 -10.84 -0.88
C GLY A 93 -0.94 -9.41 -0.48
N GLN A 94 -1.80 -8.76 -1.25
CA GLN A 94 -2.06 -7.32 -1.14
C GLN A 94 -3.08 -6.93 -0.04
N GLY A 95 -3.98 -7.82 0.38
CA GLY A 95 -5.14 -7.47 1.22
C GLY A 95 -4.79 -6.80 2.55
N LEU A 96 -3.97 -7.45 3.38
CA LEU A 96 -3.52 -6.86 4.66
C LEU A 96 -2.76 -5.54 4.43
N ASN A 97 -1.92 -5.48 3.40
CA ASN A 97 -1.11 -4.31 3.10
C ASN A 97 -1.98 -3.08 2.79
N VAL A 98 -3.01 -3.23 1.93
CA VAL A 98 -3.91 -2.12 1.60
C VAL A 98 -4.74 -1.69 2.82
N GLY A 99 -5.18 -2.62 3.67
CA GLY A 99 -5.89 -2.29 4.90
C GLY A 99 -5.05 -1.55 5.94
N VAL A 100 -3.78 -1.92 6.11
CA VAL A 100 -2.85 -1.17 6.97
C VAL A 100 -2.64 0.25 6.44
N LEU A 101 -2.45 0.41 5.12
CA LEU A 101 -2.30 1.73 4.50
C LEU A 101 -3.57 2.59 4.65
N ASP A 102 -4.76 1.99 4.60
CA ASP A 102 -6.00 2.70 4.90
C ASP A 102 -6.04 3.20 6.34
N ALA A 103 -5.68 2.34 7.31
CA ALA A 103 -5.66 2.70 8.72
C ALA A 103 -4.66 3.83 9.01
N VAL A 104 -3.46 3.76 8.41
CA VAL A 104 -2.43 4.80 8.56
C VAL A 104 -2.88 6.13 7.93
N ASN A 105 -3.54 6.08 6.77
CA ASN A 105 -4.08 7.29 6.13
C ASN A 105 -5.22 7.93 6.96
N LEU A 106 -6.11 7.10 7.51
CA LEU A 106 -7.28 7.58 8.26
C LEU A 106 -6.92 8.06 9.67
N GLY A 107 -6.02 7.36 10.38
CA GLY A 107 -5.81 7.54 11.81
C GLY A 107 -5.44 8.98 12.20
N TRP A 108 -4.50 9.60 11.48
CA TRP A 108 -4.10 10.97 11.78
C TRP A 108 -5.16 12.01 11.40
N LYS A 109 -5.91 11.79 10.31
CA LYS A 109 -7.00 12.66 9.86
C LYS A 109 -8.14 12.65 10.87
N LEU A 110 -8.54 11.47 11.30
CA LEU A 110 -9.58 11.27 12.30
C LEU A 110 -9.19 11.91 13.64
N ALA A 111 -7.95 11.70 14.09
CA ALA A 111 -7.44 12.32 15.32
C ALA A 111 -7.47 13.86 15.24
N GLN A 112 -7.12 14.45 14.09
CA GLN A 112 -7.18 15.91 13.92
C GLN A 112 -8.60 16.45 13.95
N VAL A 113 -9.56 15.81 13.29
CA VAL A 113 -10.96 16.25 13.28
C VAL A 113 -11.60 16.09 14.66
N VAL A 114 -11.36 14.96 15.34
CA VAL A 114 -11.87 14.72 16.70
C VAL A 114 -11.34 15.75 17.69
N ASN A 115 -10.08 16.16 17.55
CA ASN A 115 -9.46 17.18 18.41
C ASN A 115 -9.79 18.63 17.99
N GLY A 116 -10.62 18.83 16.97
CA GLY A 116 -10.96 20.17 16.46
C GLY A 116 -9.78 20.92 15.82
N THR A 117 -8.68 20.23 15.52
CA THR A 117 -7.51 20.83 14.86
C THR A 117 -7.80 21.12 13.38
N SER A 118 -8.45 20.18 12.70
CA SER A 118 -8.80 20.30 11.28
C SER A 118 -10.31 20.25 11.08
N SER A 119 -10.77 20.86 9.98
CA SER A 119 -12.17 20.77 9.57
C SER A 119 -12.56 19.36 9.13
N ASP A 120 -13.87 19.09 9.14
CA ASP A 120 -14.43 17.79 8.77
C ASP A 120 -14.11 17.38 7.31
N ASN A 121 -13.82 18.36 6.44
CA ASN A 121 -13.45 18.13 5.05
C ASN A 121 -12.12 17.36 4.91
N LEU A 122 -11.24 17.40 5.93
CA LEU A 122 -10.01 16.60 5.92
C LEU A 122 -10.34 15.10 5.85
N LEU A 123 -11.44 14.66 6.48
CA LEU A 123 -11.86 13.25 6.44
C LEU A 123 -12.43 12.84 5.07
N ASP A 124 -12.91 13.78 4.25
CA ASP A 124 -13.37 13.44 2.89
C ASP A 124 -12.21 13.03 1.98
N THR A 125 -11.00 13.55 2.26
CA THR A 125 -9.78 13.14 1.56
C THR A 125 -9.46 11.65 1.77
N TYR A 126 -9.94 11.02 2.86
CA TYR A 126 -9.72 9.58 3.06
C TYR A 126 -10.34 8.75 1.94
N HIS A 127 -11.59 9.03 1.57
CA HIS A 127 -12.24 8.35 0.45
C HIS A 127 -11.56 8.71 -0.88
N ALA A 128 -11.35 10.00 -1.13
CA ALA A 128 -10.75 10.47 -2.38
C ALA A 128 -9.36 9.86 -2.65
N GLU A 129 -8.57 9.65 -1.59
CA GLU A 129 -7.23 9.07 -1.68
C GLU A 129 -7.24 7.53 -1.73
N ARG A 130 -8.05 6.87 -0.88
CA ARG A 130 -7.93 5.42 -0.65
C ARG A 130 -8.87 4.58 -1.50
N HIS A 131 -9.99 5.14 -1.96
CA HIS A 131 -10.92 4.41 -2.82
C HIS A 131 -10.30 4.06 -4.19
N PRO A 132 -9.61 4.97 -4.91
CA PRO A 132 -8.93 4.61 -6.15
C PRO A 132 -7.83 3.56 -5.96
N VAL A 133 -7.13 3.57 -4.82
CA VAL A 133 -6.12 2.57 -4.49
C VAL A 133 -6.76 1.19 -4.33
N GLY A 134 -7.86 1.09 -3.57
CA GLY A 134 -8.63 -0.17 -3.45
C GLY A 134 -9.11 -0.69 -4.80
N ALA A 135 -9.66 0.19 -5.65
CA ALA A 135 -10.13 -0.18 -6.99
C ALA A 135 -8.99 -0.74 -7.86
N ARG A 136 -7.79 -0.15 -7.78
CA ARG A 136 -6.60 -0.64 -8.50
C ARG A 136 -6.11 -2.00 -7.99
N VAL A 137 -6.24 -2.27 -6.69
CA VAL A 137 -5.93 -3.58 -6.10
C VAL A 137 -6.90 -4.65 -6.62
N LEU A 138 -8.20 -4.36 -6.60
CA LEU A 138 -9.23 -5.25 -7.17
C LEU A 138 -8.96 -5.54 -8.65
N HIS A 139 -8.69 -4.51 -9.44
CA HIS A 139 -8.41 -4.67 -10.88
C HIS A 139 -7.22 -5.59 -11.13
N ASN A 140 -6.08 -5.37 -10.47
CA ASN A 140 -4.89 -6.17 -10.72
C ASN A 140 -5.01 -7.61 -10.18
N THR A 141 -5.72 -7.81 -9.07
CA THR A 141 -5.93 -9.16 -8.53
C THR A 141 -6.88 -9.97 -9.41
N MET A 142 -7.93 -9.35 -9.98
CA MET A 142 -8.75 -9.98 -11.03
C MET A 142 -7.91 -10.39 -12.25
N ALA A 143 -7.01 -9.52 -12.71
CA ALA A 143 -6.11 -9.84 -13.82
C ALA A 143 -5.18 -11.01 -13.49
N GLN A 144 -4.60 -11.03 -12.28
CA GLN A 144 -3.75 -12.14 -11.83
C GLN A 144 -4.53 -13.46 -11.71
N VAL A 145 -5.78 -13.44 -11.26
CA VAL A 145 -6.62 -14.64 -11.20
C VAL A 145 -6.91 -15.18 -12.61
N ALA A 146 -7.27 -14.30 -13.55
CA ALA A 146 -7.52 -14.67 -14.94
C ALA A 146 -6.29 -15.28 -15.61
N LEU A 147 -5.11 -14.66 -15.42
CA LEU A 147 -3.84 -15.17 -15.97
C LEU A 147 -3.40 -16.51 -15.38
N ASN A 148 -3.84 -16.85 -14.17
CA ASN A 148 -3.52 -18.13 -13.51
C ASN A 148 -4.53 -19.25 -13.83
N ASN A 149 -5.39 -19.07 -14.83
CA ASN A 149 -6.32 -20.11 -15.29
C ASN A 149 -5.61 -21.07 -16.28
N PRO A 150 -5.78 -22.41 -16.14
CA PRO A 150 -5.14 -23.40 -17.03
C PRO A 150 -5.54 -23.34 -18.51
N ASP A 151 -6.58 -22.60 -18.88
CA ASP A 151 -7.04 -22.50 -20.28
C ASP A 151 -5.89 -22.08 -21.24
N PRO A 152 -5.74 -22.72 -22.42
CA PRO A 152 -4.63 -22.44 -23.34
C PRO A 152 -4.51 -20.97 -23.78
N ARG A 153 -5.62 -20.23 -23.86
CA ARG A 153 -5.58 -18.80 -24.22
C ARG A 153 -5.01 -17.97 -23.08
N ASN A 154 -5.41 -18.26 -21.85
CA ASN A 154 -4.87 -17.61 -20.66
C ASN A 154 -3.39 -17.95 -20.45
N GLN A 155 -2.97 -19.19 -20.73
CA GLN A 155 -1.56 -19.58 -20.68
C GLN A 155 -0.71 -18.84 -21.73
N ALA A 156 -1.23 -18.65 -22.95
CA ALA A 156 -0.57 -17.83 -23.96
C ALA A 156 -0.42 -16.36 -23.51
N SER A 157 -1.48 -15.77 -22.95
CA SER A 157 -1.42 -14.42 -22.37
C SER A 157 -0.43 -14.32 -21.22
N PHE A 158 -0.41 -15.31 -20.31
CA PHE A 158 0.53 -15.38 -19.20
C PHE A 158 1.99 -15.44 -19.69
N ALA A 159 2.28 -16.24 -20.73
CA ALA A 159 3.59 -16.31 -21.34
C ALA A 159 4.02 -14.95 -21.92
N THR A 160 3.15 -14.30 -22.68
CA THR A 160 3.43 -12.95 -23.24
C THR A 160 3.69 -11.92 -22.13
N VAL A 161 2.86 -11.89 -21.08
CA VAL A 161 3.07 -10.98 -19.94
C VAL A 161 4.39 -11.29 -19.23
N THR A 162 4.72 -12.58 -19.06
CA THR A 162 5.99 -13.01 -18.45
C THR A 162 7.20 -12.54 -19.26
N ASP A 163 7.13 -12.58 -20.59
CA ASP A 163 8.21 -12.07 -21.44
C ASP A 163 8.36 -10.54 -21.34
N LEU A 164 7.26 -9.79 -21.25
CA LEU A 164 7.30 -8.35 -20.97
C LEU A 164 7.94 -8.06 -19.61
N LEU A 165 7.68 -8.88 -18.59
CA LEU A 165 8.28 -8.74 -17.26
C LEU A 165 9.78 -9.04 -17.22
N ARG A 166 10.40 -9.52 -18.31
CA ARG A 166 11.86 -9.59 -18.44
C ARG A 166 12.48 -8.23 -18.74
N MET A 167 11.68 -7.25 -19.18
CA MET A 167 12.11 -5.87 -19.43
C MET A 167 12.07 -5.05 -18.13
N ASP A 168 12.92 -4.05 -18.01
CA ASP A 168 13.07 -3.29 -16.77
C ASP A 168 11.85 -2.46 -16.40
N GLU A 169 11.29 -1.67 -17.32
CA GLU A 169 10.18 -0.77 -17.04
C GLU A 169 8.87 -1.51 -16.68
N PRO A 170 8.39 -2.52 -17.45
CA PRO A 170 7.21 -3.29 -17.07
C PRO A 170 7.38 -3.99 -15.71
N ARG A 171 8.55 -4.58 -15.46
CA ARG A 171 8.88 -5.24 -14.19
C ARG A 171 8.83 -4.25 -13.02
N ARG A 172 9.43 -3.08 -13.18
CA ARG A 172 9.44 -2.02 -12.17
C ARG A 172 8.04 -1.50 -11.88
N ARG A 173 7.22 -1.29 -12.91
CA ARG A 173 5.84 -0.81 -12.76
C ARG A 173 4.95 -1.83 -12.04
N ILE A 174 5.01 -3.11 -12.43
CA ILE A 174 4.25 -4.17 -11.76
C ILE A 174 4.75 -4.40 -10.33
N GLY A 175 6.06 -4.36 -10.11
CA GLY A 175 6.64 -4.44 -8.77
C GLY A 175 6.18 -3.29 -7.86
N GLY A 176 6.18 -2.05 -8.37
CA GLY A 176 5.66 -0.88 -7.66
C GLY A 176 4.18 -0.99 -7.33
N MET A 177 3.37 -1.48 -8.27
CA MET A 177 1.94 -1.70 -8.07
C MET A 177 1.66 -2.74 -6.98
N ILE A 178 2.29 -3.92 -7.04
CA ILE A 178 2.07 -5.01 -6.07
C ILE A 178 2.58 -4.64 -4.68
N SER A 179 3.71 -3.92 -4.60
CA SER A 179 4.27 -3.45 -3.33
C SER A 179 3.61 -2.18 -2.79
N ALA A 180 2.67 -1.60 -3.54
CA ALA A 180 2.02 -0.32 -3.25
C ALA A 180 2.98 0.89 -3.16
N LEU A 181 4.23 0.74 -3.58
CA LEU A 181 5.23 1.82 -3.59
C LEU A 181 5.01 2.87 -4.68
N ASP A 182 4.14 2.57 -5.65
CA ASP A 182 3.78 3.48 -6.74
C ASP A 182 2.57 4.37 -6.43
N ILE A 183 1.97 4.25 -5.23
CA ILE A 183 0.82 5.05 -4.81
C ILE A 183 1.15 6.54 -4.93
N HIS A 184 0.21 7.28 -5.52
CA HIS A 184 0.26 8.70 -5.76
C HIS A 184 -1.12 9.29 -5.56
N TYR A 185 -1.26 10.18 -4.59
CA TYR A 185 -2.48 10.98 -4.43
C TYR A 185 -2.39 12.18 -5.37
N ASP A 186 -3.40 12.37 -6.20
CA ASP A 186 -3.42 13.49 -7.14
C ASP A 186 -3.68 14.80 -6.38
N LEU A 187 -2.61 15.56 -6.17
CA LEU A 187 -2.61 16.87 -5.51
C LEU A 187 -2.31 18.01 -6.50
N GLY A 188 -2.44 17.74 -7.81
CA GLY A 188 -2.14 18.69 -8.87
C GLY A 188 -0.73 18.56 -9.46
N ALA A 189 -0.39 19.52 -10.32
CA ALA A 189 0.92 19.57 -10.98
C ALA A 189 2.00 20.09 -10.03
N GLY A 190 3.23 19.61 -10.19
CA GLY A 190 4.36 20.05 -9.38
C GLY A 190 5.54 19.08 -9.45
N HIS A 191 6.36 19.11 -8.40
CA HIS A 191 7.48 18.19 -8.25
C HIS A 191 7.02 16.72 -8.29
N PRO A 192 7.77 15.78 -8.90
CA PRO A 192 7.37 14.36 -9.00
C PRO A 192 7.09 13.65 -7.67
N LEU A 193 7.61 14.20 -6.56
CA LEU A 193 7.39 13.70 -5.19
C LEU A 193 6.04 14.13 -4.59
N LEU A 194 5.41 15.18 -5.11
CA LEU A 194 4.12 15.64 -4.62
C LEU A 194 3.09 14.50 -4.68
N GLY A 195 2.33 14.31 -3.62
CA GLY A 195 1.34 13.24 -3.50
C GLY A 195 1.92 11.83 -3.29
N ARG A 196 3.25 11.66 -3.27
CA ARG A 196 3.92 10.37 -3.09
C ARG A 196 4.52 10.24 -1.70
N ARG A 197 4.84 9.00 -1.34
CA ARG A 197 5.58 8.68 -0.13
C ARG A 197 7.00 9.27 -0.19
N MET A 198 7.41 9.93 0.89
CA MET A 198 8.78 10.38 1.11
C MET A 198 9.75 9.17 1.13
N PRO A 199 10.91 9.21 0.45
CA PRO A 199 11.94 8.18 0.59
C PRO A 199 12.63 8.21 1.98
N ASP A 200 13.21 7.08 2.41
CA ASP A 200 13.96 7.00 3.67
C ASP A 200 15.41 7.48 3.46
N LEU A 201 15.61 8.79 3.50
CA LEU A 201 16.91 9.41 3.25
C LEU A 201 17.73 9.51 4.54
N ASP A 202 19.05 9.33 4.42
CA ASP A 202 20.03 9.62 5.48
C ASP A 202 20.31 11.14 5.53
N LEU A 203 19.49 11.83 6.30
CA LEU A 203 19.51 13.29 6.46
C LEU A 203 20.61 13.72 7.43
N GLN A 204 21.34 14.78 7.08
CA GLN A 204 22.28 15.44 7.98
C GLN A 204 21.62 16.65 8.63
N THR A 205 21.44 16.62 9.95
CA THR A 205 20.83 17.72 10.73
C THR A 205 21.86 18.36 11.66
N ALA A 206 21.50 19.47 12.32
CA ALA A 206 22.35 20.08 13.34
C ALA A 206 22.63 19.14 14.54
N ASP A 207 21.70 18.23 14.84
CA ASP A 207 21.80 17.27 15.95
C ASP A 207 22.49 15.94 15.52
N GLY A 208 22.95 15.86 14.28
CA GLY A 208 23.62 14.69 13.69
C GLY A 208 22.81 14.01 12.58
N THR A 209 23.24 12.81 12.19
CA THR A 209 22.60 12.03 11.13
C THR A 209 21.32 11.38 11.62
N THR A 210 20.25 11.46 10.84
CA THR A 210 18.97 10.79 11.11
C THR A 210 18.35 10.27 9.81
N ARG A 211 17.34 9.41 9.92
CA ARG A 211 16.59 8.91 8.77
C ARG A 211 15.25 9.63 8.64
N ALA A 212 14.81 9.91 7.41
CA ALA A 212 13.53 10.59 7.16
C ALA A 212 12.34 9.88 7.84
N PHE A 213 12.30 8.54 7.87
CA PHE A 213 11.23 7.82 8.58
C PHE A 213 11.29 7.98 10.09
N GLY A 214 12.49 8.17 10.65
CA GLY A 214 12.67 8.44 12.09
C GLY A 214 11.98 9.73 12.53
N LEU A 215 11.88 10.73 11.65
CA LEU A 215 11.19 11.99 11.94
C LEU A 215 9.66 11.82 12.10
N LEU A 216 9.09 10.75 11.56
CA LEU A 216 7.64 10.50 11.52
C LEU A 216 7.13 9.60 12.65
N HIS A 217 8.00 9.07 13.51
CA HIS A 217 7.62 8.13 14.59
C HIS A 217 6.63 8.73 15.61
N GLU A 218 6.63 10.05 15.80
CA GLU A 218 5.68 10.75 16.69
C GLU A 218 4.32 11.04 16.04
N ALA A 219 4.10 10.60 14.79
CA ALA A 219 2.89 10.90 14.00
C ALA A 219 2.60 12.41 13.92
N ARG A 220 3.67 13.22 13.82
CA ARG A 220 3.62 14.66 13.61
C ARG A 220 3.97 14.99 12.15
N PRO A 221 3.32 15.99 11.54
CA PRO A 221 3.76 16.47 10.25
C PRO A 221 5.17 17.08 10.34
N VAL A 222 5.93 16.96 9.25
CA VAL A 222 7.31 17.46 9.17
C VAL A 222 7.41 18.40 7.96
N LEU A 223 7.82 19.63 8.20
CA LEU A 223 8.33 20.52 7.16
C LEU A 223 9.85 20.34 7.13
N LEU A 224 10.33 19.61 6.13
CA LEU A 224 11.75 19.34 5.94
C LEU A 224 12.32 20.39 4.99
N ASN A 225 13.15 21.28 5.52
CA ASN A 225 13.88 22.29 4.76
C ASN A 225 15.23 21.73 4.33
N LEU A 226 15.48 21.68 3.02
CA LEU A 226 16.72 21.18 2.42
C LEU A 226 17.58 22.31 1.81
N GLU A 227 17.08 23.54 1.85
CA GLU A 227 17.75 24.73 1.36
C GLU A 227 18.39 25.54 2.49
N ALA A 228 19.20 26.53 2.12
CA ALA A 228 19.86 27.42 3.08
C ALA A 228 18.85 28.07 4.03
N ARG A 229 19.29 28.30 5.27
CA ARG A 229 18.49 28.67 6.45
C ARG A 229 17.71 29.98 6.30
N ASN A 230 16.61 29.95 5.56
CA ASN A 230 15.55 30.94 5.69
C ASN A 230 14.56 30.40 6.73
N GLY A 231 14.41 31.11 7.85
CA GLY A 231 13.48 30.69 8.89
C GLY A 231 12.03 30.83 8.40
N PHE A 232 11.24 29.76 8.55
CA PHE A 232 9.78 29.82 8.41
C PHE A 232 9.15 29.66 9.79
N ASP A 233 8.21 30.56 10.13
CA ASP A 233 7.52 30.48 11.41
C ASP A 233 6.37 29.46 11.35
N VAL A 234 6.62 28.27 11.91
CA VAL A 234 5.60 27.22 12.08
C VAL A 234 4.77 27.38 13.35
N SER A 235 4.96 28.45 14.14
CA SER A 235 4.22 28.66 15.40
C SER A 235 2.68 28.65 15.26
N PRO A 236 2.06 29.09 14.13
CA PRO A 236 0.62 28.93 13.92
C PRO A 236 0.16 27.46 13.77
N TRP A 237 1.10 26.53 13.59
CA TRP A 237 0.87 25.09 13.42
C TRP A 237 1.69 24.28 14.44
N PRO A 238 1.34 24.30 15.74
CA PRO A 238 2.18 23.74 16.81
C PRO A 238 2.49 22.24 16.68
N ARG A 239 1.70 21.51 15.89
CA ARG A 239 1.95 20.09 15.60
C ARG A 239 3.02 19.86 14.54
N VAL A 240 3.24 20.81 13.63
CA VAL A 240 4.22 20.70 12.55
C VAL A 240 5.62 20.87 13.12
N ARG A 241 6.54 20.00 12.71
CA ARG A 241 7.97 20.09 13.06
C ARG A 241 8.72 20.66 11.87
N LEU A 242 9.35 21.81 12.03
CA LEU A 242 10.37 22.28 11.09
C LEU A 242 11.69 21.56 11.38
N VAL A 243 12.29 20.97 10.34
CA VAL A 243 13.58 20.29 10.42
C VAL A 243 14.45 20.81 9.28
N ASP A 244 15.57 21.45 9.63
CA ASP A 244 16.62 21.79 8.68
C ASP A 244 17.56 20.60 8.50
N ALA A 245 17.76 20.17 7.26
CA ALA A 245 18.67 19.09 6.94
C ALA A 245 19.33 19.27 5.57
N THR A 246 20.41 18.51 5.32
CA THR A 246 20.95 18.34 3.97
C THR A 246 20.96 16.87 3.58
N TYR A 247 20.94 16.62 2.27
CA TYR A 247 21.10 15.29 1.69
C TYR A 247 21.79 15.42 0.34
N ASP A 248 22.99 14.84 0.24
CA ASP A 248 23.85 14.93 -0.95
C ASP A 248 23.71 13.72 -1.89
N GLY A 249 22.82 12.78 -1.56
CA GLY A 249 22.58 11.57 -2.35
C GLY A 249 21.57 11.76 -3.48
N ALA A 250 21.39 10.71 -4.28
CA ALA A 250 20.44 10.69 -5.37
C ALA A 250 18.99 10.60 -4.85
N TRP A 251 18.10 11.40 -5.43
CA TRP A 251 16.67 11.34 -5.14
C TRP A 251 16.02 10.29 -6.03
N GLU A 252 16.05 9.04 -5.59
CA GLU A 252 15.39 7.94 -6.29
C GLU A 252 13.99 7.69 -5.76
N LEU A 253 12.99 7.82 -6.64
CA LEU A 253 11.61 7.48 -6.33
C LEU A 253 11.25 6.10 -6.88
N PRO A 254 10.50 5.28 -6.14
CA PRO A 254 9.98 4.02 -6.67
C PRO A 254 9.24 4.23 -7.98
N VAL A 255 9.49 3.34 -8.95
CA VAL A 255 8.95 3.38 -10.32
C VAL A 255 9.49 4.50 -11.20
N LEU A 256 9.61 5.74 -10.70
CA LEU A 256 10.05 6.89 -11.51
C LEU A 256 11.57 6.96 -11.71
N GLY A 257 12.36 6.42 -10.78
CA GLY A 257 13.82 6.55 -10.81
C GLY A 257 14.29 7.88 -10.24
N GLU A 258 15.44 8.35 -10.70
CA GLU A 258 16.07 9.58 -10.23
C GLU A 258 15.24 10.82 -10.63
N VAL A 259 15.03 11.72 -9.67
CA VAL A 259 14.36 13.02 -9.85
C VAL A 259 15.22 14.14 -9.28
N ALA A 260 14.89 15.39 -9.58
CA ALA A 260 15.55 16.53 -8.95
C ALA A 260 15.32 16.55 -7.43
N ALA A 261 16.26 17.10 -6.68
CA ALA A 261 16.05 17.37 -5.26
C ALA A 261 15.02 18.51 -5.09
N PRO A 262 13.99 18.36 -4.24
CA PRO A 262 13.12 19.46 -3.87
C PRO A 262 13.85 20.41 -2.91
N GLY A 263 13.51 21.70 -2.94
CA GLY A 263 14.06 22.70 -2.01
C GLY A 263 13.60 22.50 -0.56
N SER A 264 12.30 22.28 -0.38
CA SER A 264 11.69 21.86 0.88
C SER A 264 10.49 20.96 0.60
N VAL A 265 10.11 20.14 1.57
CA VAL A 265 8.95 19.23 1.48
C VAL A 265 8.11 19.27 2.75
N LEU A 266 6.79 19.30 2.58
CA LEU A 266 5.83 19.16 3.67
C LEU A 266 5.29 17.72 3.69
N ILE A 267 5.62 16.98 4.74
CA ILE A 267 5.35 15.56 4.90
C ILE A 267 4.24 15.37 5.92
N ARG A 268 3.20 14.63 5.52
CA ARG A 268 2.09 14.24 6.41
C ARG A 268 2.52 13.14 7.40
N PRO A 269 1.74 12.91 8.48
CA PRO A 269 2.00 11.81 9.41
C PRO A 269 2.00 10.41 8.76
N ASP A 270 1.33 10.21 7.62
CA ASP A 270 1.36 8.97 6.84
C ASP A 270 2.53 8.87 5.85
N GLY A 271 3.47 9.83 5.91
CA GLY A 271 4.67 9.88 5.10
C GLY A 271 4.48 10.36 3.67
N HIS A 272 3.29 10.80 3.27
CA HIS A 272 3.07 11.38 1.94
C HIS A 272 3.38 12.87 1.91
N VAL A 273 3.97 13.33 0.81
CA VAL A 273 4.33 14.73 0.59
C VAL A 273 3.12 15.48 0.01
N VAL A 274 2.77 16.62 0.62
CA VAL A 274 1.60 17.44 0.22
C VAL A 274 1.97 18.81 -0.32
N TRP A 275 3.22 19.21 -0.19
CA TRP A 275 3.75 20.44 -0.78
C TRP A 275 5.25 20.27 -0.97
N THR A 276 5.77 20.92 -2.01
CA THR A 276 7.20 21.00 -2.33
C THR A 276 7.50 22.40 -2.85
N GLY A 277 8.57 23.04 -2.41
CA GLY A 277 8.92 24.37 -2.89
C GLY A 277 9.96 25.06 -2.02
N ASP A 278 10.11 26.37 -2.20
CA ASP A 278 10.91 27.25 -1.35
C ASP A 278 10.05 27.74 -0.17
N LEU A 279 10.65 27.96 1.01
CA LEU A 279 9.91 28.40 2.21
C LEU A 279 9.24 29.79 2.09
N THR A 280 9.63 30.59 1.10
CA THR A 280 9.02 31.88 0.76
C THR A 280 7.81 31.75 -0.17
N ASP A 281 7.48 30.53 -0.63
CA ASP A 281 6.31 30.26 -1.46
C ASP A 281 5.03 30.68 -0.72
N PRO A 282 4.23 31.61 -1.27
CA PRO A 282 2.97 32.03 -0.67
C PRO A 282 1.94 30.89 -0.54
N ALA A 283 2.11 29.76 -1.25
CA ALA A 283 1.25 28.59 -1.11
C ALA A 283 1.55 27.71 0.12
N LEU A 284 2.73 27.85 0.76
CA LEU A 284 3.09 27.04 1.93
C LEU A 284 2.12 27.23 3.12
N PRO A 285 1.76 28.46 3.54
CA PRO A 285 0.74 28.68 4.56
C PRO A 285 -0.63 28.06 4.22
N GLU A 286 -1.04 28.11 2.95
CA GLU A 286 -2.30 27.52 2.49
C GLU A 286 -2.25 25.98 2.58
N ALA A 287 -1.13 25.37 2.19
CA ALA A 287 -0.92 23.93 2.33
C ALA A 287 -0.94 23.50 3.80
N LEU A 288 -0.26 24.24 4.69
CA LEU A 288 -0.26 23.97 6.13
C LEU A 288 -1.67 24.07 6.72
N ALA A 289 -2.43 25.12 6.39
CA ALA A 289 -3.80 25.29 6.84
C ALA A 289 -4.74 24.20 6.31
N THR A 290 -4.58 23.79 5.05
CA THR A 290 -5.38 22.75 4.41
C THR A 290 -5.23 21.40 5.11
N TRP A 291 -3.99 21.01 5.46
CA TRP A 291 -3.71 19.67 5.98
C TRP A 291 -3.63 19.59 7.51
N PHE A 292 -3.34 20.69 8.20
CA PHE A 292 -3.06 20.70 9.64
C PHE A 292 -3.88 21.74 10.43
N GLY A 293 -4.83 22.42 9.76
CA GLY A 293 -5.66 23.47 10.37
C GLY A 293 -4.84 24.70 10.78
N MET A 294 -5.45 25.66 11.48
CA MET A 294 -4.71 26.73 12.16
C MET A 294 -4.94 26.61 13.67
N ALA A 295 -3.96 27.05 14.47
CA ALA A 295 -4.21 27.30 15.88
C ALA A 295 -5.35 28.34 16.04
N ALA A 296 -6.32 28.03 16.90
CA ALA A 296 -7.41 28.93 17.26
C ALA A 296 -6.96 29.99 18.27
#